data_AF-A0AAD5SE60-F1
#
_entry.id   AF-A0AAD5SE60-F1
#
_cell.length_a   1.000
_cell.length_b   1.000
_cell.length_c   1.000
_cell.angle_alpha   90.00
_cell.angle_beta   90.00
_cell.angle_gamma   90.00
#
_symmetry.space_group_name_H-M   'P 1'
#
loop_
_entity.id
_entity.type
_entity.pdbx_description
1 polymer ?
#
loop_
_entity_poly.entity_id
_entity_poly.type
_entity_poly.pdbx_seq_one_letter_code
_entity_poly.pdbx_strand_id
1 'polypeptide(L)'
;MSAPAATPGFSLSGLFGLDSLRQRLNLQNPGGWEGLHREAKTVHTTNFLFDGAKFDLTSILTPNFQVLHSLSWGSQSYPPSYQFGSVFADGVTMLHGQVDHDGGLQARAHYNWAAARAKAAAPAQSAASLANPTADPNAPHPALLDAKNNSTTKLTAHVTTSGGQSMLQVEHDHHGADYTLNAKAVNPNPIDASPSWSTSKAPAATGIYQVAYLQSISRSVAVGGEFVYQRPTPDLE
;
A
#
# COMPACT_ATOMS: atom_id res chain seq x y z
N MET A 1 -2.77 60.88 1.39
CA MET A 1 -3.69 59.84 0.88
C MET A 1 -2.95 58.51 0.97
N SER A 2 -3.28 57.69 1.97
CA SER A 2 -2.65 56.40 2.25
C SER A 2 -3.31 55.29 1.42
N ALA A 3 -2.51 54.52 0.69
CA ALA A 3 -2.95 53.32 -0.02
C ALA A 3 -2.91 52.09 0.92
N PRO A 4 -3.84 51.13 0.78
CA PRO A 4 -4.13 50.12 1.79
C PRO A 4 -3.14 48.94 1.79
N ALA A 5 -3.01 48.32 2.97
CA ALA A 5 -2.19 47.14 3.22
C ALA A 5 -2.68 45.93 2.41
N ALA A 6 -1.76 45.30 1.68
CA ALA A 6 -2.00 44.05 0.96
C ALA A 6 -2.21 42.89 1.96
N THR A 7 -3.29 42.15 1.75
CA THR A 7 -3.72 40.93 2.44
C THR A 7 -2.60 39.87 2.40
N PRO A 8 -2.37 39.09 3.47
CA PRO A 8 -1.34 38.05 3.47
C PRO A 8 -1.77 36.91 2.55
N GLY A 9 -1.29 36.94 1.30
CA GLY A 9 -1.37 35.82 0.37
C GLY A 9 -0.56 34.64 0.89
N PHE A 10 -1.11 33.44 0.74
CA PHE A 10 -0.49 32.18 1.11
C PHE A 10 0.85 32.02 0.35
N SER A 11 1.96 32.23 1.05
CA SER A 11 3.30 32.25 0.47
C SER A 11 3.88 30.84 0.38
N LEU A 12 4.28 30.42 -0.82
CA LEU A 12 5.05 29.19 -1.11
C LEU A 12 6.37 29.11 -0.32
N SER A 13 6.83 30.22 0.28
CA SER A 13 8.01 30.27 1.16
C SER A 13 7.82 29.47 2.46
N GLY A 14 6.57 29.24 2.87
CA GLY A 14 6.24 28.43 4.06
C GLY A 14 6.62 26.95 3.89
N LEU A 15 6.53 26.40 2.67
CA LEU A 15 6.83 24.99 2.41
C LEU A 15 8.32 24.66 2.68
N PHE A 16 9.23 25.56 2.31
CA PHE A 16 10.67 25.38 2.57
C PHE A 16 11.04 25.51 4.06
N GLY A 17 10.29 26.33 4.82
CA GLY A 17 10.44 26.42 6.27
C GLY A 17 10.00 25.13 6.99
N LEU A 18 8.95 24.48 6.48
CA LEU A 18 8.41 23.25 7.06
C LEU A 18 9.38 22.07 6.94
N ASP A 19 10.12 21.93 5.84
CA ASP A 19 11.07 20.82 5.69
C ASP A 19 12.28 20.96 6.63
N SER A 20 12.79 22.18 6.82
CA SER A 20 13.84 22.43 7.80
C SER A 20 13.36 22.25 9.25
N LEU A 21 12.10 22.58 9.54
CA LEU A 21 11.46 22.32 10.83
C LEU A 21 11.27 20.82 11.08
N ARG A 22 10.83 20.07 10.06
CA ARG A 22 10.69 18.61 10.09
C ARG A 22 12.03 17.92 10.33
N GLN A 23 13.09 18.37 9.66
CA GLN A 23 14.45 17.88 9.87
C GLN A 23 14.93 18.13 11.31
N ARG A 24 14.61 19.28 11.90
CA ARG A 24 14.93 19.60 13.31
C ARG A 24 14.15 18.72 14.30
N LEU A 25 12.90 18.40 14.00
CA LEU A 25 12.06 17.59 14.89
C LEU A 25 12.41 16.10 14.86
N ASN A 26 13.13 15.64 13.83
CA ASN A 26 13.55 14.25 13.61
C ASN A 26 12.44 13.25 13.96
N LEU A 27 11.26 13.47 13.37
CA LEU A 27 10.09 12.65 13.62
C LEU A 27 10.29 11.28 12.95
N GLN A 28 9.84 10.24 13.66
CA GLN A 28 9.81 8.88 13.13
C GLN A 28 8.56 8.71 12.27
N ASN A 29 8.66 7.94 11.18
CA ASN A 29 7.50 7.63 10.35
C ASN A 29 6.44 6.89 11.21
N PRO A 30 5.18 7.35 11.21
CA PRO A 30 4.12 6.79 12.04
C PRO A 30 3.64 5.38 11.62
N GLY A 31 4.18 4.82 10.54
CA GLY A 31 3.80 3.52 10.00
C GLY A 31 2.67 3.60 8.97
N GLY A 32 2.22 2.43 8.50
CA GLY A 32 1.09 2.31 7.59
C GLY A 32 -0.25 2.51 8.31
N TRP A 33 -1.23 3.12 7.63
CA TRP A 33 -2.57 3.34 8.18
C TRP A 33 -3.24 2.03 8.63
N GLU A 34 -3.05 0.96 7.86
CA GLU A 34 -3.55 -0.39 8.15
C GLU A 34 -2.96 -1.00 9.42
N GLY A 35 -1.79 -0.50 9.84
CA GLY A 35 -1.07 -0.95 11.02
C GLY A 35 -1.68 -0.47 12.34
N LEU A 36 -2.45 0.63 12.33
CA LEU A 36 -2.94 1.28 13.56
C LEU A 36 -3.77 0.35 14.45
N HIS A 37 -4.64 -0.47 13.84
CA HIS A 37 -5.48 -1.41 14.58
C HIS A 37 -4.90 -2.84 14.60
N ARG A 38 -3.75 -3.07 13.95
CA ARG A 38 -3.19 -4.41 13.77
C ARG A 38 -2.84 -5.05 15.11
N GLU A 39 -2.15 -4.32 15.97
CA GLU A 39 -1.70 -4.84 17.28
C GLU A 39 -2.90 -5.27 18.14
N ALA A 40 -3.95 -4.45 18.21
CA ALA A 40 -5.17 -4.78 18.95
C ALA A 40 -5.91 -5.98 18.32
N LYS A 41 -6.05 -6.03 16.99
CA LYS A 41 -6.75 -7.12 16.30
C LYS A 41 -5.99 -8.45 16.38
N THR A 42 -4.66 -8.44 16.39
CA THR A 42 -3.85 -9.67 16.49
C THR A 42 -3.94 -10.33 17.87
N VAL A 43 -4.28 -9.60 18.93
CA VAL A 43 -4.53 -10.22 20.25
C VAL A 43 -5.87 -10.97 20.30
N HIS A 44 -6.81 -10.64 19.40
CA HIS A 44 -8.12 -11.27 19.39
C HIS A 44 -8.07 -12.69 18.80
N THR A 45 -8.43 -13.69 19.62
CA THR A 45 -8.39 -15.11 19.27
C THR A 45 -9.33 -15.51 18.14
N THR A 46 -10.37 -14.71 17.84
CA THR A 46 -11.30 -14.95 16.73
C THR A 46 -10.58 -15.04 15.37
N ASN A 47 -9.44 -14.37 15.18
CA ASN A 47 -8.69 -14.47 13.92
C ASN A 47 -7.91 -15.79 13.76
N PHE A 48 -7.64 -16.49 14.87
CA PHE A 48 -6.87 -17.74 14.89
C PHE A 48 -7.72 -18.96 15.24
N LEU A 49 -8.99 -18.73 15.60
CA LEU A 49 -9.92 -19.81 15.88
C LEU A 49 -10.27 -20.48 14.55
N PHE A 50 -9.89 -21.75 14.44
CA PHE A 50 -10.35 -22.63 13.37
C PHE A 50 -11.35 -23.61 13.95
N ASP A 51 -12.28 -24.03 13.10
CA ASP A 51 -13.28 -25.03 13.40
C ASP A 51 -13.01 -26.25 12.51
N GLY A 52 -13.02 -27.45 13.09
CA GLY A 52 -12.53 -28.67 12.46
C GLY A 52 -10.99 -28.81 12.45
N ALA A 53 -10.46 -29.35 11.37
CA ALA A 53 -9.05 -29.59 11.13
C ALA A 53 -8.56 -28.82 9.89
N LYS A 54 -7.43 -28.12 10.04
CA LYS A 54 -6.76 -27.42 8.94
C LYS A 54 -5.33 -27.96 8.79
N PHE A 55 -4.99 -28.39 7.60
CA PHE A 55 -3.66 -28.91 7.24
C PHE A 55 -3.03 -27.99 6.22
N ASP A 56 -1.98 -27.27 6.63
CA ASP A 56 -1.19 -26.39 5.76
C ASP A 56 0.18 -27.05 5.48
N LEU A 57 0.43 -27.42 4.23
CA LEU A 57 1.72 -27.95 3.78
C LEU A 57 2.42 -26.91 2.91
N THR A 58 3.47 -26.28 3.45
CA THR A 58 4.30 -25.32 2.73
C THR A 58 5.58 -25.99 2.26
N SER A 59 5.78 -26.09 0.95
CA SER A 59 7.02 -26.53 0.33
C SER A 59 7.80 -25.32 -0.18
N ILE A 60 9.04 -25.16 0.28
CA ILE A 60 9.95 -24.11 -0.18
C ILE A 60 10.85 -24.72 -1.24
N LEU A 61 10.58 -24.43 -2.53
CA LEU A 61 11.39 -24.97 -3.63
C LEU A 61 12.65 -24.13 -3.85
N THR A 62 12.57 -22.83 -3.63
CA THR A 62 13.66 -21.87 -3.79
C THR A 62 13.45 -20.75 -2.77
N PRO A 63 14.50 -20.02 -2.32
CA PRO A 63 14.31 -18.89 -1.41
C PRO A 63 13.25 -17.87 -1.87
N ASN A 64 13.10 -17.74 -3.19
CA ASN A 64 12.15 -16.82 -3.82
C ASN A 64 10.82 -17.47 -4.21
N PHE A 65 10.66 -18.80 -4.09
CA PHE A 65 9.46 -19.50 -4.56
C PHE A 65 9.00 -20.56 -3.56
N GLN A 66 7.76 -20.42 -3.11
CA GLN A 66 7.11 -21.27 -2.12
C GLN A 66 5.76 -21.72 -2.64
N VAL A 67 5.41 -22.97 -2.37
CA VAL A 67 4.13 -23.58 -2.73
C VAL A 67 3.41 -23.98 -1.44
N LEU A 68 2.12 -23.71 -1.35
CA LEU A 68 1.27 -23.97 -0.20
C LEU A 68 0.09 -24.85 -0.61
N HIS A 69 -0.15 -25.92 0.13
CA HIS A 69 -1.35 -26.73 0.03
C HIS A 69 -2.11 -26.62 1.35
N SER A 70 -3.27 -25.95 1.33
CA SER A 70 -4.13 -25.77 2.50
C SER A 70 -5.38 -26.61 2.34
N LEU A 71 -5.57 -27.60 3.21
CA LEU A 71 -6.80 -28.38 3.33
C LEU A 71 -7.53 -27.96 4.60
N SER A 72 -8.80 -27.61 4.48
CA SER A 72 -9.69 -27.35 5.62
C SER A 72 -10.80 -28.40 5.61
N TRP A 73 -11.00 -29.12 6.71
CA TRP A 73 -11.98 -30.20 6.82
C TRP A 73 -12.65 -30.21 8.20
N GLY A 74 -13.95 -30.53 8.26
CA GLY A 74 -14.63 -30.84 9.51
C GLY A 74 -15.14 -29.63 10.28
N SER A 75 -15.20 -28.45 9.64
CA SER A 75 -15.94 -27.32 10.18
C SER A 75 -17.45 -27.55 10.04
N GLN A 76 -18.21 -27.12 11.04
CA GLN A 76 -19.68 -27.09 10.99
C GLN A 76 -20.19 -25.90 10.15
N SER A 77 -19.40 -24.82 10.08
CA SER A 77 -19.77 -23.59 9.39
C SER A 77 -19.33 -23.55 7.92
N TYR A 78 -18.26 -24.26 7.56
CA TYR A 78 -17.68 -24.19 6.21
C TYR A 78 -17.52 -25.59 5.59
N PRO A 79 -17.91 -25.76 4.31
CA PRO A 79 -17.64 -26.99 3.58
C PRO A 79 -16.14 -27.32 3.53
N PRO A 80 -15.78 -28.61 3.44
CA PRO A 80 -14.40 -29.01 3.24
C PRO A 80 -13.86 -28.38 1.94
N SER A 81 -12.68 -27.78 2.01
CA SER A 81 -12.08 -27.08 0.88
C SER A 81 -10.60 -27.36 0.75
N TYR A 82 -10.15 -27.43 -0.49
CA TYR A 82 -8.73 -27.50 -0.85
C TYR A 82 -8.34 -26.22 -1.56
N GLN A 83 -7.26 -25.60 -1.07
CA GLN A 83 -6.68 -24.38 -1.64
C GLN A 83 -5.23 -24.66 -2.02
N PHE A 84 -4.92 -24.53 -3.30
CA PHE A 84 -3.57 -24.60 -3.81
C PHE A 84 -2.98 -23.21 -3.97
N GLY A 85 -1.76 -23.04 -3.53
CA GLY A 85 -1.13 -21.76 -3.38
C GLY A 85 0.29 -21.70 -3.87
N SER A 86 0.69 -20.54 -4.39
CA SER A 86 2.10 -20.26 -4.68
C SER A 86 2.43 -18.81 -4.36
N VAL A 87 3.61 -18.59 -3.80
CA VAL A 87 4.18 -17.29 -3.51
C VAL A 87 5.53 -17.20 -4.20
N PHE A 88 5.69 -16.16 -5.01
CA PHE A 88 6.97 -15.76 -5.57
C PHE A 88 7.38 -14.43 -4.96
N ALA A 89 8.55 -14.34 -4.35
CA ALA A 89 9.07 -13.11 -3.75
C ALA A 89 10.48 -12.84 -4.27
N ASP A 90 10.63 -11.75 -5.03
CA ASP A 90 11.90 -11.08 -5.31
C ASP A 90 12.01 -9.84 -4.41
N GLY A 91 13.22 -9.30 -4.24
CA GLY A 91 13.44 -8.10 -3.40
C GLY A 91 12.65 -6.86 -3.86
N VAL A 92 12.07 -6.88 -5.06
CA VAL A 92 11.26 -5.80 -5.63
C VAL A 92 9.78 -6.17 -5.74
N THR A 93 9.48 -7.43 -6.07
CA THR A 93 8.13 -7.87 -6.40
C THR A 93 7.75 -9.10 -5.62
N MET A 94 6.58 -9.09 -4.99
CA MET A 94 6.01 -10.26 -4.35
C MET A 94 4.66 -10.59 -4.99
N LEU A 95 4.54 -11.76 -5.59
CA LEU A 95 3.35 -12.29 -6.23
C LEU A 95 2.84 -13.47 -5.40
N HIS A 96 1.54 -13.55 -5.20
CA HIS A 96 0.88 -14.60 -4.45
C HIS A 96 -0.39 -14.99 -5.18
N GLY A 97 -0.53 -16.26 -5.55
CA GLY A 97 -1.74 -16.80 -6.17
C GLY A 97 -2.26 -17.96 -5.33
N GLN A 98 -3.57 -18.04 -5.15
CA GLN A 98 -4.29 -19.14 -4.50
C GLN A 98 -5.46 -19.54 -5.40
N VAL A 99 -5.70 -20.84 -5.54
CA VAL A 99 -6.80 -21.41 -6.30
C VAL A 99 -7.54 -22.39 -5.40
N ASP A 100 -8.84 -22.17 -5.27
CA ASP A 100 -9.75 -23.05 -4.54
C ASP A 100 -10.25 -24.18 -5.44
N HIS A 101 -10.64 -25.31 -4.86
CA HIS A 101 -11.19 -26.48 -5.57
C HIS A 101 -12.42 -26.20 -6.46
N ASP A 102 -13.19 -25.16 -6.14
CA ASP A 102 -14.34 -24.71 -6.94
C ASP A 102 -13.96 -23.76 -8.10
N GLY A 103 -12.66 -23.51 -8.29
CA GLY A 103 -12.12 -22.64 -9.34
C GLY A 103 -12.05 -21.16 -8.96
N GLY A 104 -12.34 -20.81 -7.71
CA GLY A 104 -12.08 -19.46 -7.18
C GLY A 104 -10.59 -19.14 -7.20
N LEU A 105 -10.20 -18.01 -7.80
CA LEU A 105 -8.82 -17.54 -7.90
C LEU A 105 -8.63 -16.29 -7.04
N GLN A 106 -7.65 -16.32 -6.13
CA GLN A 106 -7.20 -15.15 -5.40
C GLN A 106 -5.76 -14.84 -5.81
N ALA A 107 -5.53 -13.67 -6.38
CA ALA A 107 -4.21 -13.22 -6.79
C ALA A 107 -3.86 -11.91 -6.09
N ARG A 108 -2.64 -11.80 -5.58
CA ARG A 108 -2.11 -10.61 -4.93
C ARG A 108 -0.70 -10.33 -5.45
N ALA A 109 -0.48 -9.12 -5.96
CA ALA A 109 0.81 -8.66 -6.45
C ALA A 109 1.23 -7.42 -5.68
N HIS A 110 2.48 -7.39 -5.22
CA HIS A 110 3.12 -6.27 -4.55
C HIS A 110 4.32 -5.85 -5.38
N TYR A 111 4.41 -4.57 -5.68
CA TYR A 111 5.53 -3.98 -6.39
C TYR A 111 6.09 -2.84 -5.55
N ASN A 112 7.35 -2.97 -5.13
CA ASN A 112 8.06 -1.94 -4.38
C ASN A 112 8.88 -1.06 -5.34
N TRP A 113 8.42 0.15 -5.59
CA TRP A 113 9.06 1.11 -6.48
C TRP A 113 10.40 1.61 -5.93
N ALA A 114 10.53 1.76 -4.61
CA ALA A 114 11.78 2.20 -4.01
C ALA A 114 12.87 1.12 -4.15
N ALA A 115 12.52 -0.14 -3.90
CA ALA A 115 13.42 -1.27 -4.12
C ALA A 115 13.78 -1.45 -5.61
N ALA A 116 12.83 -1.23 -6.53
CA ALA A 116 13.09 -1.26 -7.97
C ALA A 116 14.14 -0.22 -8.38
N ARG A 117 14.02 1.00 -7.86
CA ARG A 117 14.97 2.11 -8.11
C ARG A 117 16.34 1.80 -7.52
N ALA A 118 16.40 1.25 -6.30
CA ALA A 118 17.66 0.86 -5.67
C ALA A 118 18.40 -0.24 -6.47
N LYS A 119 17.66 -1.26 -6.95
CA LYS A 119 18.21 -2.32 -7.81
C LYS A 119 18.72 -1.77 -9.15
N ALA A 120 18.02 -0.78 -9.73
CA ALA A 120 18.43 -0.11 -10.97
C ALA A 120 19.63 0.85 -10.80
N ALA A 121 19.84 1.41 -9.60
CA ALA A 121 20.97 2.30 -9.28
C ALA A 121 22.26 1.55 -8.88
N ALA A 122 22.15 0.27 -8.53
CA ALA A 122 23.28 -0.59 -8.16
C ALA A 122 24.42 -0.74 -9.20
N PRO A 123 24.23 -0.63 -10.54
CA PRO A 123 25.34 -0.73 -11.48
C PRO A 123 26.26 0.50 -11.53
N ALA A 124 25.94 1.62 -10.84
CA ALA A 124 26.72 2.86 -10.91
C ALA A 124 27.55 3.18 -9.64
N GLN A 125 27.34 2.47 -8.52
CA GLN A 125 27.99 2.78 -7.24
C GLN A 125 29.15 1.84 -6.87
N SER A 126 29.55 0.90 -7.75
CA SER A 126 30.65 -0.03 -7.48
C SER A 126 32.03 0.39 -7.99
N ALA A 127 32.17 1.56 -8.63
CA ALA A 127 33.47 2.03 -9.15
C ALA A 127 33.97 3.36 -8.54
N ALA A 128 33.11 4.19 -7.95
CA ALA A 128 33.51 5.54 -7.49
C ALA A 128 33.87 5.63 -6.00
N SER A 129 33.54 4.64 -5.18
CA SER A 129 33.77 4.68 -3.72
C SER A 129 35.11 4.09 -3.26
N LEU A 130 35.88 3.48 -4.17
CA LEU A 130 37.23 2.95 -3.88
C LEU A 130 38.37 3.95 -4.17
N ALA A 131 38.06 5.17 -4.64
CA ALA A 131 39.06 6.10 -5.16
C ALA A 131 39.36 7.34 -4.31
N ASN A 132 38.85 7.47 -3.07
CA ASN A 132 39.14 8.67 -2.27
C ASN A 132 39.37 8.38 -0.78
N PRO A 133 40.63 8.18 -0.33
CA PRO A 133 40.96 8.02 1.08
C PRO A 133 40.99 9.33 1.89
N THR A 134 40.67 10.48 1.28
CA THR A 134 40.69 11.80 1.95
C THR A 134 39.30 12.42 2.11
N ALA A 135 38.25 11.61 2.21
CA ALA A 135 36.95 12.11 2.62
C ALA A 135 37.03 12.57 4.09
N ASP A 136 36.92 13.89 4.28
CA ASP A 136 36.76 14.55 5.58
C ASP A 136 35.78 13.76 6.48
N PRO A 137 36.17 13.36 7.71
CA PRO A 137 35.28 12.64 8.62
C PRO A 137 34.03 13.44 9.02
N ASN A 138 33.96 14.75 8.72
CA ASN A 138 32.80 15.61 8.91
C ASN A 138 32.17 16.10 7.59
N ALA A 139 32.55 15.56 6.43
CA ALA A 139 31.79 15.81 5.22
C ALA A 139 30.35 15.29 5.43
N PRO A 140 29.30 16.10 5.22
CA PRO A 140 27.94 15.60 5.24
C PRO A 140 27.88 14.43 4.25
N HIS A 141 27.59 13.24 4.77
CA HIS A 141 27.52 12.03 3.97
C HIS A 141 26.74 12.32 2.69
N PRO A 142 27.24 11.93 1.51
CA PRO A 142 26.50 12.12 0.27
C PRO A 142 25.13 11.49 0.49
N ALA A 143 24.09 12.34 0.42
CA ALA A 143 22.73 11.96 0.75
C ALA A 143 22.40 10.67 -0.01
N LEU A 144 22.43 9.54 0.72
CA LEU A 144 21.85 8.29 0.28
C LEU A 144 20.45 8.66 -0.15
N LEU A 145 20.18 8.60 -1.46
CA LEU A 145 18.88 8.87 -2.06
C LEU A 145 17.80 8.26 -1.17
N ASP A 146 17.18 9.14 -0.39
CA ASP A 146 16.03 9.00 0.48
C ASP A 146 15.58 7.56 0.79
N ALA A 147 16.39 6.81 1.54
CA ALA A 147 16.00 5.49 2.08
C ALA A 147 14.77 5.55 3.01
N LYS A 148 14.29 6.76 3.33
CA LYS A 148 13.09 7.04 4.10
C LYS A 148 11.81 7.05 3.24
N ASN A 149 11.91 7.26 1.93
CA ASN A 149 10.75 7.33 1.05
C ASN A 149 10.52 6.00 0.34
N ASN A 150 9.51 5.26 0.80
CA ASN A 150 9.12 3.97 0.20
C ASN A 150 7.76 4.12 -0.48
N SER A 151 7.68 3.73 -1.75
CA SER A 151 6.41 3.64 -2.47
C SER A 151 6.18 2.20 -2.90
N THR A 152 5.04 1.64 -2.51
CA THR A 152 4.64 0.27 -2.84
C THR A 152 3.25 0.29 -3.44
N THR A 153 3.06 -0.40 -4.55
CA THR A 153 1.74 -0.64 -5.13
C THR A 153 1.35 -2.08 -4.94
N LYS A 154 0.12 -2.31 -4.49
CA LYS A 154 -0.43 -3.64 -4.27
C LYS A 154 -1.69 -3.79 -5.13
N LEU A 155 -1.80 -4.93 -5.78
CA LEU A 155 -2.96 -5.33 -6.57
C LEU A 155 -3.50 -6.60 -5.95
N THR A 156 -4.79 -6.66 -5.66
CA THR A 156 -5.47 -7.86 -5.19
C THR A 156 -6.66 -8.12 -6.09
N ALA A 157 -6.76 -9.31 -6.66
CA ALA A 157 -7.88 -9.74 -7.48
C ALA A 157 -8.44 -11.03 -6.88
N HIS A 158 -9.75 -11.09 -6.70
CA HIS A 158 -10.47 -12.28 -6.29
C HIS A 158 -11.55 -12.54 -7.34
N VAL A 159 -11.43 -13.67 -8.03
CA VAL A 159 -12.32 -14.08 -9.11
C VAL A 159 -13.02 -15.35 -8.67
N THR A 160 -14.34 -15.29 -8.51
CA THR A 160 -15.16 -16.45 -8.17
C THR A 160 -15.82 -17.03 -9.41
N THR A 161 -16.01 -18.35 -9.40
CA THR A 161 -16.75 -19.08 -10.45
C THR A 161 -18.26 -19.05 -10.21
N SER A 162 -18.70 -18.79 -8.97
CA SER A 162 -20.08 -18.43 -8.66
C SER A 162 -20.34 -17.01 -9.16
N GLY A 163 -21.24 -16.88 -10.13
CA GLY A 163 -21.55 -15.60 -10.76
C GLY A 163 -21.97 -14.56 -9.73
N GLY A 164 -21.26 -13.42 -9.70
CA GLY A 164 -21.74 -12.21 -9.03
C GLY A 164 -20.75 -11.46 -8.15
N GLN A 165 -19.56 -11.98 -7.79
CA GLN A 165 -18.66 -11.28 -6.87
C GLN A 165 -17.17 -11.47 -7.23
N SER A 166 -16.75 -10.96 -8.40
CA SER A 166 -15.33 -10.72 -8.64
C SER A 166 -14.95 -9.35 -8.07
N MET A 167 -13.90 -9.29 -7.25
CA MET A 167 -13.37 -8.04 -6.70
C MET A 167 -11.94 -7.77 -7.18
N LEU A 168 -11.69 -6.56 -7.64
CA LEU A 168 -10.39 -6.03 -8.01
C LEU A 168 -10.06 -4.85 -7.10
N GLN A 169 -8.94 -4.92 -6.41
CA GLN A 169 -8.49 -3.90 -5.47
C GLN A 169 -7.09 -3.46 -5.82
N VAL A 170 -6.91 -2.15 -5.96
CA VAL A 170 -5.63 -1.49 -6.20
C VAL A 170 -5.33 -0.64 -4.98
N GLU A 171 -4.18 -0.85 -4.36
CA GLU A 171 -3.67 -0.04 -3.26
C GLU A 171 -2.34 0.58 -3.65
N HIS A 172 -2.14 1.85 -3.32
CA HIS A 172 -0.88 2.54 -3.44
C HIS A 172 -0.49 3.11 -2.07
N ASP A 173 0.57 2.57 -1.51
CA ASP A 173 1.18 2.99 -0.26
C ASP A 173 2.39 3.86 -0.53
N HIS A 174 2.38 5.07 0.01
CA HIS A 174 3.52 5.97 -0.03
C HIS A 174 3.91 6.38 1.40
N HIS A 175 5.09 5.94 1.82
CA HIS A 175 5.69 6.29 3.09
C HIS A 175 6.74 7.37 2.86
N GLY A 176 6.53 8.53 3.47
CA GLY A 176 7.52 9.60 3.54
C GLY A 176 8.32 9.57 4.84
N ALA A 177 9.12 10.62 5.06
CA ALA A 177 9.94 10.76 6.26
C ALA A 177 9.12 10.90 7.57
N ASP A 178 8.01 11.64 7.53
CA ASP A 178 7.17 12.04 8.66
C ASP A 178 5.66 11.82 8.43
N TYR A 179 5.29 11.31 7.25
CA TYR A 179 3.92 11.04 6.86
C TYR A 179 3.78 9.73 6.08
N THR A 180 2.55 9.23 6.01
CA THR A 180 2.15 8.07 5.22
C THR A 180 0.84 8.39 4.51
N LEU A 181 0.79 8.06 3.22
CA LEU A 181 -0.39 8.13 2.37
C LEU A 181 -0.72 6.71 1.88
N ASN A 182 -1.96 6.29 2.07
CA ASN A 182 -2.51 5.08 1.47
C ASN A 182 -3.70 5.49 0.59
N ALA A 183 -3.68 5.05 -0.67
CA ALA A 183 -4.80 5.21 -1.58
C ALA A 183 -5.27 3.83 -2.03
N LYS A 184 -6.56 3.53 -1.84
CA LYS A 184 -7.18 2.27 -2.18
C LYS A 184 -8.36 2.49 -3.10
N ALA A 185 -8.42 1.70 -4.16
CA ALA A 185 -9.54 1.63 -5.07
C ALA A 185 -10.04 0.19 -5.12
N VAL A 186 -11.33 -0.04 -4.88
CA VAL A 186 -11.98 -1.35 -5.00
C VAL A 186 -13.03 -1.28 -6.09
N ASN A 187 -12.97 -2.25 -7.01
CA ASN A 187 -13.74 -2.35 -8.23
C ASN A 187 -13.77 -1.04 -9.04
N PRO A 188 -12.60 -0.43 -9.36
CA PRO A 188 -12.59 0.79 -10.14
C PRO A 188 -13.10 0.49 -11.56
N ASN A 189 -14.19 1.13 -11.94
CA ASN A 189 -14.67 1.10 -13.32
C ASN A 189 -14.59 2.52 -13.93
N PRO A 190 -13.48 2.86 -14.61
CA PRO A 190 -13.30 4.18 -15.21
C PRO A 190 -14.03 4.35 -16.56
N ILE A 191 -14.73 3.31 -17.06
CA ILE A 191 -15.33 3.27 -18.41
C ILE A 191 -16.88 3.29 -18.34
N ASP A 192 -17.46 3.46 -17.16
CA ASP A 192 -18.92 3.45 -17.02
C ASP A 192 -19.58 4.66 -17.71
N ALA A 193 -20.79 4.42 -18.24
CA ALA A 193 -21.54 5.41 -19.00
C ALA A 193 -21.86 6.63 -18.12
N SER A 194 -21.72 7.82 -18.71
CA SER A 194 -22.12 9.08 -18.08
C SER A 194 -23.55 8.97 -17.53
N PRO A 195 -23.85 9.49 -16.32
CA PRO A 195 -25.20 9.46 -15.76
C PRO A 195 -26.22 10.04 -16.75
N SER A 196 -27.40 9.42 -16.86
CA SER A 196 -28.46 9.76 -17.84
C SER A 196 -28.88 11.24 -17.82
N TRP A 197 -28.63 11.94 -16.71
CA TRP A 197 -28.97 13.35 -16.51
C TRP A 197 -27.82 14.34 -16.83
N SER A 198 -26.60 13.87 -17.06
CA SER A 198 -25.44 14.73 -17.34
C SER A 198 -25.24 14.96 -18.84
N THR A 199 -25.28 16.23 -19.26
CA THR A 199 -24.93 16.65 -20.64
C THR A 199 -23.40 16.58 -20.90
N SER A 200 -22.58 16.46 -19.85
CA SER A 200 -21.14 16.27 -20.00
C SER A 200 -20.79 14.78 -19.98
N LYS A 201 -20.13 14.30 -21.04
CA LYS A 201 -19.56 12.95 -21.15
C LYS A 201 -18.32 12.78 -20.23
N ALA A 202 -18.43 13.15 -18.96
CA ALA A 202 -17.40 12.81 -17.99
C ALA A 202 -17.58 11.33 -17.61
N PRO A 203 -16.50 10.53 -17.52
CA PRO A 203 -16.60 9.14 -17.11
C PRO A 203 -17.18 9.05 -15.70
N ALA A 204 -18.23 8.23 -15.53
CA ALA A 204 -18.74 7.93 -14.20
C ALA A 204 -17.74 6.98 -13.53
N ALA A 205 -16.91 7.50 -12.63
CA ALA A 205 -16.01 6.67 -11.84
C ALA A 205 -16.81 5.91 -10.77
N THR A 206 -17.37 4.75 -11.14
CA THR A 206 -17.99 3.81 -10.19
C THR A 206 -16.91 2.98 -9.50
N GLY A 207 -17.15 2.63 -8.23
CA GLY A 207 -16.18 1.97 -7.36
C GLY A 207 -16.08 2.60 -5.97
N ILE A 208 -15.27 1.99 -5.11
CA ILE A 208 -14.94 2.50 -3.76
C ILE A 208 -13.53 3.06 -3.81
N TYR A 209 -13.38 4.34 -3.49
CA TYR A 209 -12.11 5.03 -3.38
C TYR A 209 -11.91 5.44 -1.92
N GLN A 210 -10.82 4.98 -1.31
CA GLN A 210 -10.44 5.31 0.04
C GLN A 210 -9.07 5.96 0.00
N VAL A 211 -8.91 7.07 0.70
CA VAL A 211 -7.64 7.76 0.87
C VAL A 211 -7.43 7.98 2.35
N ALA A 212 -6.35 7.42 2.87
CA ALA A 212 -5.93 7.63 4.25
C ALA A 212 -4.59 8.37 4.28
N TYR A 213 -4.51 9.39 5.12
CA TYR A 213 -3.30 10.16 5.34
C TYR A 213 -3.00 10.21 6.83
N LEU A 214 -1.76 9.90 7.20
CA LEU A 214 -1.28 9.86 8.58
C LEU A 214 0.00 10.69 8.69
N GLN A 215 0.05 11.62 9.63
CA GLN A 215 1.20 12.49 9.85
C GLN A 215 1.63 12.45 11.31
N SER A 216 2.94 12.28 11.53
CA SER A 216 3.53 12.44 12.87
C SER A 216 3.57 13.93 13.22
N ILE A 217 2.97 14.30 14.35
CA ILE A 217 3.02 15.67 14.89
C ILE A 217 4.08 15.76 15.99
N SER A 218 4.29 14.67 16.73
CA SER A 218 5.34 14.54 17.75
C SER A 218 5.97 13.15 17.68
N ARG A 219 7.05 12.94 18.45
CA ARG A 219 7.74 11.63 18.55
C ARG A 219 6.84 10.49 19.05
N SER A 220 5.70 10.81 19.67
CA SER A 220 4.80 9.82 20.27
C SER A 220 3.37 9.91 19.76
N VAL A 221 3.03 10.95 18.99
CA VAL A 221 1.66 11.21 18.54
C VAL A 221 1.64 11.42 17.04
N ALA A 222 0.81 10.61 16.37
CA ALA A 222 0.46 10.76 14.97
C ALA A 222 -1.03 11.04 14.85
N VAL A 223 -1.39 11.91 13.91
CA VAL A 223 -2.77 12.26 13.60
C VAL A 223 -2.99 11.98 12.13
N GLY A 224 -4.12 11.34 11.83
CA GLY A 224 -4.48 10.99 10.47
C GLY A 224 -5.98 10.98 10.29
N GLY A 225 -6.38 11.02 9.02
CA GLY A 225 -7.77 10.97 8.60
C GLY A 225 -7.93 10.04 7.42
N GLU A 226 -9.13 9.49 7.31
CA GLU A 226 -9.54 8.65 6.20
C GLU A 226 -10.74 9.29 5.50
N PHE A 227 -10.67 9.36 4.18
CA PHE A 227 -11.76 9.78 3.32
C PHE A 227 -12.18 8.58 2.48
N VAL A 228 -13.45 8.20 2.59
CA VAL A 228 -14.04 7.11 1.81
C VAL A 228 -15.11 7.70 0.90
N TYR A 229 -14.98 7.41 -0.38
CA TYR A 229 -15.93 7.78 -1.41
C TYR A 229 -16.39 6.52 -2.14
N GLN A 230 -17.67 6.18 -2.00
CA GLN A 230 -18.25 4.97 -2.56
C GLN A 230 -19.36 5.32 -3.55
N ARG A 231 -19.23 4.81 -4.78
CA ARG A 231 -20.27 4.84 -5.80
C ARG A 231 -20.57 3.41 -6.29
N PRO A 232 -21.60 2.74 -5.75
CA PRO A 232 -21.90 1.34 -6.06
C PRO A 232 -22.49 1.12 -7.46
N THR A 233 -23.28 2.08 -7.96
CA THR A 233 -23.93 2.02 -9.29
C THR A 233 -23.90 3.40 -9.96
N PRO A 234 -23.89 3.46 -11.31
CA PRO A 234 -23.84 4.73 -12.04
C PRO A 234 -25.10 5.61 -11.88
N ASP A 235 -26.22 5.02 -11.44
CA ASP A 235 -27.52 5.69 -11.31
C ASP A 235 -27.83 6.24 -9.91
N LEU A 236 -26.92 6.05 -8.94
CA LEU A 236 -27.07 6.66 -7.60
C LEU A 236 -26.31 8.00 -7.56
N GLU A 237 -27.07 9.09 -7.37
CA GLU A 237 -26.55 10.44 -7.08
C GLU A 237 -25.74 10.48 -5.78
#